data_AF-A0A938QRD2-F1
#
_entry.id   AF-A0A938QRD2-F1
#
_cell.length_a   1.000
_cell.length_b   1.000
_cell.length_c   1.000
_cell.angle_alpha   90.00
_cell.angle_beta   90.00
_cell.angle_gamma   90.00
#
_symmetry.space_group_name_H-M   'P 1'
#
loop_
_entity.id
_entity.type
_entity.pdbx_description
1 polymer ?
#
loop_
_entity_poly.entity_id
_entity_poly.type
_entity_poly.pdbx_seq_one_letter_code
_entity_poly.pdbx_strand_id
1 'polypeptide(L)'
;MTLFVRYLRNIAIYPVLERLFGSIRKNAKGQPVSEIFKQLLCFLLDGASRHLVYFDALKKDEGYAAAIETAPERMLSSHAVKRFLGAFSWHRIWLFRALLKQLFRWRLNATAFSSQKILSFSPLC
;
A
#
# COMPACT_ATOMS: atom_id res chain seq x y z
N MET A 1 14.15 -3.36 -4.41
CA MET A 1 12.74 -2.96 -4.19
C MET A 1 12.18 -2.01 -5.24
N THR A 2 13.02 -1.24 -5.94
CA THR A 2 12.61 -0.24 -6.95
C THR A 2 11.73 -0.80 -8.08
N LEU A 3 12.00 -2.02 -8.55
CA LEU A 3 11.17 -2.68 -9.58
C LEU A 3 9.72 -2.90 -9.10
N PHE A 4 9.54 -3.26 -7.84
CA PHE A 4 8.22 -3.46 -7.26
C PHE A 4 7.46 -2.14 -7.09
N VAL A 5 8.14 -1.07 -6.65
CA VAL A 5 7.54 0.27 -6.60
C VAL A 5 7.11 0.74 -7.99
N ARG A 6 7.95 0.53 -9.01
CA ARG A 6 7.59 0.81 -10.40
C ARG A 6 6.42 -0.04 -10.88
N TYR A 7 6.38 -1.31 -10.52
CA TYR A 7 5.25 -2.18 -10.80
C TYR A 7 3.96 -1.66 -10.17
N LEU A 8 3.96 -1.32 -8.87
CA LEU A 8 2.82 -0.74 -8.16
C LEU A 8 2.33 0.57 -8.81
N ARG A 9 3.26 1.39 -9.27
CA ARG A 9 2.94 2.62 -10.03
C ARG A 9 2.29 2.29 -11.37
N ASN A 10 2.84 1.33 -12.11
CA ASN A 10 2.36 0.95 -13.44
C ASN A 10 0.95 0.32 -13.39
N ILE A 11 0.64 -0.45 -12.34
CA ILE A 11 -0.70 -1.01 -12.15
C ILE A 11 -1.73 0.02 -11.67
N ALA A 12 -1.33 1.28 -11.44
CA ALA A 12 -2.20 2.38 -11.02
C ALA A 12 -3.06 2.07 -9.77
N ILE A 13 -2.49 1.37 -8.78
CA ILE A 13 -3.21 0.99 -7.55
C ILE A 13 -3.36 2.16 -6.57
N TYR A 14 -2.44 3.12 -6.58
CA TYR A 14 -2.43 4.22 -5.60
C TYR A 14 -3.69 5.09 -5.61
N PRO A 15 -4.24 5.52 -6.78
CA PRO A 15 -5.51 6.26 -6.81
C PRO A 15 -6.69 5.46 -6.24
N VAL A 16 -6.72 4.14 -6.49
CA VAL A 16 -7.77 3.25 -5.95
C VAL A 16 -7.66 3.17 -4.42
N LEU A 17 -6.44 3.02 -3.89
CA LEU A 17 -6.20 3.01 -2.45
C LEU A 17 -6.58 4.34 -1.80
N GLU A 18 -6.22 5.47 -2.40
CA GLU A 18 -6.58 6.79 -1.87
C GLU A 18 -8.11 7.01 -1.92
N ARG A 19 -8.80 6.54 -2.96
CA ARG A 19 -10.27 6.61 -3.05
C ARG A 19 -10.96 5.76 -1.97
N LEU A 20 -10.50 4.53 -1.74
CA LEU A 20 -11.13 3.60 -0.80
C LEU A 20 -10.78 3.90 0.66
N PHE A 21 -9.54 4.30 0.91
CA PHE A 21 -8.98 4.40 2.25
C PHE A 21 -8.55 5.82 2.63
N GLY A 22 -8.65 6.80 1.74
CA GLY A 22 -8.29 8.21 2.01
C GLY A 22 -9.00 8.77 3.25
N SER A 23 -10.26 8.38 3.48
CA SER A 23 -11.04 8.78 4.65
C SER A 23 -10.57 8.15 5.99
N ILE A 24 -9.58 7.25 5.98
CA ILE A 24 -8.89 6.81 7.20
C ILE A 24 -8.05 7.96 7.78
N ARG A 25 -7.51 8.83 6.91
CA ARG A 25 -6.72 9.99 7.36
C ARG A 25 -7.66 10.98 8.02
N LYS A 26 -7.47 11.18 9.33
CA LYS A 26 -8.17 12.22 10.09
C LYS A 26 -7.67 13.64 9.76
N ASN A 27 -6.47 13.79 9.18
CA ASN A 27 -5.87 15.08 8.87
C ASN A 27 -5.00 15.00 7.60
N ALA A 28 -5.06 16.05 6.77
CA ALA A 28 -4.26 16.24 5.56
C ALA A 28 -2.75 16.39 5.83
N LYS A 29 -2.35 16.75 7.07
CA LYS A 29 -0.94 16.87 7.48
C LYS A 29 -0.19 15.53 7.60
N GLY A 30 -0.92 14.41 7.73
CA GLY A 30 -0.29 13.08 7.80
C GLY A 30 0.19 12.56 6.44
N GLN A 31 0.96 11.46 6.41
CA GLN A 31 1.34 10.79 5.17
C GLN A 31 0.10 10.40 4.33
N PRO A 32 0.13 10.54 2.99
CA PRO A 32 -0.97 10.10 2.14
C PRO A 32 -1.14 8.58 2.22
N VAL A 33 -2.37 8.09 2.03
CA VAL A 33 -2.68 6.67 2.27
C VAL A 33 -1.96 5.79 1.27
N SER A 34 -1.87 6.24 0.03
CA SER A 34 -1.03 5.65 -1.03
C SER A 34 0.42 5.40 -0.59
N GLU A 35 1.05 6.36 0.09
CA GLU A 35 2.42 6.24 0.58
C GLU A 35 2.53 5.25 1.75
N ILE A 36 1.54 5.26 2.64
CA ILE A 36 1.48 4.28 3.75
C ILE A 36 1.38 2.86 3.20
N PHE A 37 0.48 2.63 2.25
CA PHE A 37 0.33 1.34 1.60
C PHE A 37 1.56 0.96 0.77
N LYS A 38 2.23 1.92 0.10
CA LYS A 38 3.49 1.64 -0.62
C LYS A 38 4.51 1.03 0.32
N GLN A 39 4.77 1.68 1.46
CA GLN A 39 5.72 1.20 2.46
C GLN A 39 5.30 -0.14 3.07
N LEU A 40 4.00 -0.32 3.37
CA LEU A 40 3.47 -1.56 3.92
C LEU A 40 3.58 -2.74 2.93
N LEU A 41 3.29 -2.51 1.65
CA LEU A 41 3.41 -3.53 0.60
C LEU A 41 4.87 -3.88 0.34
N CYS A 42 5.78 -2.90 0.33
CA CYS A 42 7.21 -3.15 0.21
C CYS A 42 7.74 -3.94 1.42
N PHE A 43 7.31 -3.61 2.63
CA PHE A 43 7.66 -4.34 3.85
C PHE A 43 7.17 -5.80 3.80
N LEU A 44 5.93 -6.03 3.36
CA LEU A 44 5.37 -7.38 3.23
C LEU A 44 6.09 -8.20 2.16
N LEU A 45 6.46 -7.58 1.04
CA LEU A 45 7.20 -8.24 -0.04
C LEU A 45 8.64 -8.58 0.37
N ASP A 46 9.30 -7.65 1.06
CA ASP A 46 10.69 -7.79 1.51
C ASP A 46 10.83 -8.95 2.50
N GLY A 47 9.87 -9.08 3.42
CA GLY A 47 9.73 -10.28 4.26
C GLY A 47 10.86 -10.52 5.26
N ALA A 48 11.88 -9.66 5.32
CA ALA A 48 13.02 -9.75 6.23
C ALA A 48 12.59 -9.79 7.70
N SER A 49 11.48 -9.14 8.02
CA SER A 49 10.81 -9.24 9.32
C SER A 49 9.30 -9.11 9.15
N ARG A 50 8.53 -9.76 10.04
CA ARG A 50 7.07 -9.63 10.10
C ARG A 50 6.60 -8.81 11.31
N HIS A 51 7.53 -8.32 12.12
CA HIS A 51 7.21 -7.55 13.31
C HIS A 51 7.07 -6.06 12.97
N LEU A 52 5.94 -5.46 13.32
CA LEU A 52 5.70 -4.03 13.08
C LEU A 52 6.71 -3.12 13.79
N VAL A 53 7.35 -3.59 14.85
CA VAL A 53 8.43 -2.86 15.57
C VAL A 53 9.63 -2.62 14.65
N TYR A 54 9.85 -3.48 13.65
CA TYR A 54 10.96 -3.35 12.70
C TYR A 54 10.87 -2.10 11.82
N PHE A 55 9.68 -1.48 11.68
CA PHE A 55 9.56 -0.19 11.00
C PHE A 55 10.42 0.91 11.64
N ASP A 56 10.71 0.84 12.94
CA ASP A 56 11.59 1.82 13.59
C ASP A 56 13.06 1.63 13.20
N ALA A 57 13.45 0.41 12.84
CA ALA A 57 14.76 0.11 12.26
C ALA A 57 14.80 0.55 10.79
N LEU A 58 13.78 0.21 9.99
CA LEU A 58 13.67 0.62 8.58
C LEU A 58 13.67 2.14 8.42
N LYS A 59 13.05 2.87 9.36
CA LYS A 59 13.06 4.33 9.35
C LYS A 59 14.47 4.95 9.44
N LYS A 60 15.43 4.24 10.03
CA LYS A 60 16.83 4.66 10.14
C LYS A 60 17.69 4.18 8.97
N ASP A 61 17.15 3.33 8.12
CA ASP A 61 17.86 2.75 6.98
C ASP A 61 17.62 3.63 5.73
N GLU A 62 18.61 4.45 5.41
CA GLU A 62 18.60 5.30 4.22
C GLU A 62 18.62 4.49 2.92
N GLY A 63 19.29 3.34 2.92
CA GLY A 63 19.36 2.46 1.76
C GLY A 63 18.00 1.85 1.43
N TYR A 64 17.27 1.41 2.47
CA TYR A 64 15.89 0.95 2.31
C TYR A 64 14.98 2.07 1.83
N ALA A 65 15.05 3.26 2.44
CA ALA A 65 14.25 4.43 2.05
C ALA A 65 14.47 4.81 0.58
N ALA A 66 15.72 4.82 0.12
CA ALA A 66 16.08 5.05 -1.27
C ALA A 66 15.53 3.94 -2.20
N ALA A 67 15.63 2.67 -1.79
CA ALA A 67 15.15 1.54 -2.58
C ALA A 67 13.64 1.55 -2.82
N ILE A 68 12.86 2.11 -1.89
CA ILE A 68 11.40 2.26 -2.02
C ILE A 68 10.97 3.65 -2.54
N GLU A 69 11.91 4.46 -3.03
CA GLU A 69 11.68 5.82 -3.56
C GLU A 69 10.89 6.69 -2.54
N THR A 70 11.33 6.71 -1.29
CA THR A 70 10.70 7.46 -0.18
C THR A 70 11.74 8.31 0.52
N ALA A 71 11.41 9.59 0.75
CA ALA A 71 12.27 10.48 1.52
C ALA A 71 12.40 9.98 2.99
N PRO A 72 13.59 10.01 3.62
CA PRO A 72 13.79 9.49 4.97
C PRO A 72 12.83 10.10 6.02
N GLU A 73 12.46 11.37 5.89
CA GLU A 73 11.53 12.07 6.79
C GLU A 73 10.11 11.52 6.69
N ARG A 74 9.78 10.86 5.57
CA ARG A 74 8.48 10.27 5.27
C ARG A 74 8.39 8.78 5.59
N MET A 75 9.47 8.17 6.06
CA MET A 75 9.48 6.79 6.51
C MET A 75 8.57 6.58 7.73
N LEU A 76 7.77 5.52 7.68
CA LEU A 76 6.84 5.17 8.74
C LEU A 76 7.56 4.64 9.97
N SER A 77 7.06 5.01 11.14
CA SER A 77 7.41 4.38 12.42
C SER A 77 6.45 3.24 12.74
N SER A 78 6.88 2.34 13.63
CA SER A 78 6.04 1.25 14.12
C SER A 78 4.72 1.75 14.70
N HIS A 79 4.76 2.88 15.41
CA HIS A 79 3.60 3.53 15.98
C HIS A 79 2.65 4.08 14.91
N ALA A 80 3.16 4.69 13.83
CA ALA A 80 2.33 5.17 12.73
C ALA A 80 1.60 4.01 12.04
N VAL A 81 2.29 2.90 11.77
CA VAL A 81 1.70 1.70 11.16
C VAL A 81 0.63 1.10 12.07
N LYS A 82 0.91 0.96 13.37
CA LYS A 82 -0.08 0.45 14.35
C LYS A 82 -1.34 1.31 14.38
N ARG A 83 -1.20 2.64 14.39
CA ARG A 83 -2.34 3.57 14.36
C ARG A 83 -3.12 3.46 13.06
N PHE A 84 -2.45 3.31 11.94
CA PHE A 84 -3.10 3.16 10.64
C PHE A 84 -3.91 1.85 10.57
N LEU A 85 -3.30 0.72 10.93
CA LEU A 85 -3.98 -0.59 10.95
C LEU A 85 -5.12 -0.62 11.98
N GLY A 86 -4.94 0.00 13.15
CA GLY A 86 -6.00 0.14 14.16
C GLY A 86 -7.17 1.02 13.74
N ALA A 87 -7.02 1.83 12.69
CA ALA A 87 -8.11 2.65 12.14
C ALA A 87 -9.00 1.88 11.13
N PHE A 88 -8.69 0.62 10.83
CA PHE A 88 -9.54 -0.22 9.99
C PHE A 88 -10.79 -0.65 10.75
N SER A 89 -11.94 -0.12 10.34
CA SER A 89 -13.24 -0.63 10.78
C SER A 89 -13.61 -1.90 10.00
N TRP A 90 -14.60 -2.65 10.51
CA TRP A 90 -15.11 -3.87 9.85
C TRP A 90 -15.44 -3.65 8.36
N HIS A 91 -16.11 -2.54 8.03
CA HIS A 91 -16.42 -2.15 6.65
C HIS A 91 -15.16 -2.00 5.79
N ARG A 92 -14.12 -1.36 6.32
CA ARG A 92 -12.85 -1.16 5.60
C ARG A 92 -12.07 -2.46 5.44
N ILE A 93 -12.14 -3.36 6.41
CA ILE A 93 -11.57 -4.71 6.29
C ILE A 93 -12.26 -5.46 5.14
N TRP A 94 -13.59 -5.37 5.04
CA TRP A 94 -14.32 -6.01 3.95
C TRP A 94 -13.95 -5.42 2.57
N LEU A 95 -13.85 -4.08 2.46
CA LEU A 95 -13.36 -3.41 1.25
C LEU A 95 -11.94 -3.84 0.89
N PHE A 96 -11.04 -3.94 1.88
CA PHE A 96 -9.68 -4.41 1.66
C PHE A 96 -9.65 -5.85 1.16
N ARG A 97 -10.47 -6.74 1.74
CA ARG A 97 -10.62 -8.12 1.25
C ARG A 97 -11.17 -8.17 -0.17
N ALA A 98 -12.13 -7.32 -0.52
CA ALA A 98 -12.67 -7.22 -1.88
C ALA A 98 -11.59 -6.76 -2.87
N LEU A 99 -10.83 -5.72 -2.51
CA LEU A 99 -9.70 -5.21 -3.29
C LEU A 99 -8.66 -6.30 -3.54
N LEU A 100 -8.24 -7.03 -2.50
CA LEU A 100 -7.26 -8.12 -2.64
C LEU A 100 -7.78 -9.25 -3.54
N LYS A 101 -9.04 -9.67 -3.36
CA LYS A 101 -9.66 -10.69 -4.23
C LYS A 101 -9.69 -10.25 -5.70
N GLN A 102 -10.01 -9.00 -5.96
CA GLN A 102 -10.06 -8.46 -7.31
C GLN A 102 -8.66 -8.36 -7.93
N LEU A 103 -7.67 -7.89 -7.16
CA LEU A 103 -6.28 -7.83 -7.61
C LEU A 103 -5.73 -9.24 -7.90
N PHE A 104 -6.11 -10.22 -7.09
CA PHE A 104 -5.76 -11.62 -7.31
C PHE A 104 -6.40 -12.19 -8.58
N ARG A 105 -7.70 -11.99 -8.79
CA ARG A 105 -8.39 -12.39 -10.04
C ARG A 105 -7.77 -11.73 -11.27
N TRP A 106 -7.50 -10.43 -11.18
CA TRP A 106 -6.83 -9.69 -12.26
C TRP A 106 -5.46 -10.31 -12.55
N ARG A 107 -4.67 -10.64 -11.52
CA ARG A 107 -3.34 -11.23 -11.72
C ARG A 107 -3.40 -12.64 -12.32
N LEU A 108 -4.38 -13.45 -11.93
CA LEU A 108 -4.63 -14.76 -12.55
C LEU A 108 -5.01 -14.61 -14.03
N ASN A 109 -5.93 -13.69 -14.35
CA ASN A 109 -6.42 -13.47 -15.70
C ASN A 109 -5.42 -12.73 -16.62
N ALA A 110 -4.50 -11.95 -16.06
CA ALA A 110 -3.43 -11.29 -16.81
C ALA A 110 -2.45 -12.28 -17.45
N THR A 111 -2.46 -13.55 -17.03
CA THR A 111 -1.75 -14.65 -17.70
C THR A 111 -2.49 -15.15 -18.95
N ALA A 112 -3.77 -14.76 -19.14
CA ALA A 112 -4.65 -15.27 -20.19
C ALA A 112 -5.16 -14.20 -21.18
N PHE A 113 -5.14 -12.89 -20.89
CA PHE A 113 -5.58 -11.88 -21.87
C PHE A 113 -5.01 -10.47 -21.63
N SER A 114 -4.72 -9.80 -22.75
CA SER A 114 -4.01 -8.53 -22.91
C SER A 114 -4.64 -7.33 -22.16
N SER A 115 -3.77 -6.49 -21.60
CA SER A 115 -3.94 -5.06 -21.28
C SER A 115 -5.36 -4.56 -20.96
N GLN A 116 -5.80 -4.75 -19.72
CA GLN A 116 -6.75 -3.81 -19.11
C GLN A 116 -6.17 -3.29 -17.80
N LYS A 117 -5.84 -1.99 -17.82
CA LYS A 117 -5.43 -1.21 -16.65
C LYS A 117 -6.52 -1.35 -15.59
N ILE A 118 -6.10 -1.46 -14.32
CA ILE A 118 -6.96 -1.48 -13.11
C ILE A 118 -7.91 -0.26 -13.01
N LEU A 119 -7.81 0.72 -13.92
CA LEU A 119 -8.69 1.89 -14.03
C LEU A 119 -10.18 1.56 -14.27
N SER A 120 -10.58 0.30 -14.51
CA SER A 120 -12.01 -0.11 -14.47
C SER A 120 -12.56 -0.33 -13.05
N PHE A 121 -11.94 0.26 -12.02
CA PHE A 121 -12.48 0.40 -10.65
C PHE A 121 -13.72 1.32 -10.63
N SER A 122 -14.80 0.91 -11.32
CA SER A 122 -16.14 1.37 -11.00
C SER A 122 -16.61 0.61 -9.76
N PRO A 123 -16.95 1.29 -8.66
CA PRO A 123 -17.75 0.65 -7.64
C PRO A 123 -19.11 0.34 -8.28
N LEU A 124 -19.56 -0.90 -8.12
CA LEU A 124 -20.98 -1.22 -8.21
C LEU A 124 -21.74 -0.17 -7.39
N CYS A 125 -22.81 0.36 -7.98
CA CYS A 125 -23.84 1.15 -7.30
C CYS A 125 -24.22 0.56 -5.94
#